data_AF-X1GGL3-F1
#
_entry.id   AF-X1GGL3-F1
#
_cell.length_a   1.000
_cell.length_b   1.000
_cell.length_c   1.000
_cell.angle_alpha   90.00
_cell.angle_beta   90.00
_cell.angle_gamma   90.00
#
_symmetry.space_group_name_H-M   'P 1'
#
loop_
_entity.id
_entity.type
_entity.pdbx_description
1 polymer ?
#
loop_
_entity_poly.entity_id
_entity_poly.type
_entity_poly.pdbx_seq_one_letter_code
_entity_poly.pdbx_strand_id
1 'polypeptide(L)'
;GIIYTEIDDTIGPNPILWVPSDLSEDILMKVGVKSITLLTAEYGLIPKTLSIIPFPSLEMKGIIKFLEFADKTRRGGVTQSAITLLFNEVNDVIFYKAIEDLEAFFNESAENIIRIEELKTSKEKIYQEIEQLHTNILNTIENLRIKETSQLEAFPEKVIKDTEIINYQFKVIVCGDPMVGKTSIILRFTNNAFNRSYYSSIGVNVSDKVLQINDIKIQLIIWDVAGQSKFKIIRAPFYKGANGVLLVFDLTNPKSFSSIKTWYDDIRKSTMDPLIG
;
A
#
# COMPACT_ATOMS: atom_id res chain seq x y z
N GLY A 1 3.07 -1.93 -13.27
CA GLY A 1 2.24 -1.50 -14.41
C GLY A 1 0.99 -0.82 -13.88
N ILE A 2 0.41 0.11 -14.64
CA ILE A 2 -0.85 0.78 -14.30
C ILE A 2 -1.96 0.23 -15.18
N ILE A 3 -3.13 0.00 -14.58
CA ILE A 3 -4.34 -0.47 -15.27
C ILE A 3 -5.46 0.51 -14.95
N TYR A 4 -6.08 1.07 -15.98
CA TYR A 4 -7.32 1.85 -15.91
C TYR A 4 -8.51 0.95 -16.23
N THR A 5 -9.41 0.81 -15.26
CA THR A 5 -10.61 -0.03 -15.36
C THR A 5 -11.84 0.86 -15.24
N GLU A 6 -12.71 0.87 -16.25
CA GLU A 6 -14.07 1.39 -16.09
C GLU A 6 -14.96 0.26 -15.57
N ILE A 7 -15.93 0.65 -14.75
CA ILE A 7 -16.86 -0.28 -14.14
C ILE A 7 -18.20 -0.06 -14.81
N ASP A 8 -18.70 -1.07 -15.53
CA ASP A 8 -19.99 -1.03 -16.21
C ASP A 8 -21.01 -1.88 -15.43
N ASP A 9 -22.18 -1.31 -15.14
CA ASP A 9 -23.24 -2.00 -14.38
C ASP A 9 -23.81 -3.24 -15.10
N THR A 10 -23.61 -3.33 -16.43
CA THR A 10 -24.12 -4.43 -17.27
C THR A 10 -23.06 -5.45 -17.67
N ILE A 11 -21.82 -5.02 -17.86
CA ILE A 11 -20.72 -5.89 -18.37
C ILE A 11 -19.73 -6.23 -17.23
N GLY A 12 -19.74 -5.48 -16.13
CA GLY A 12 -18.79 -5.63 -15.04
C GLY A 12 -17.49 -4.85 -15.29
N PRO A 13 -16.35 -5.30 -14.74
CA PRO A 13 -15.10 -4.57 -14.84
C PRO A 13 -14.52 -4.72 -16.23
N ASN A 14 -14.23 -3.60 -16.87
CA ASN A 14 -13.60 -3.58 -18.17
C ASN A 14 -12.25 -2.86 -18.04
N PRO A 15 -11.12 -3.59 -18.04
CA PRO A 15 -9.80 -2.98 -18.20
C PRO A 15 -9.70 -2.37 -19.61
N ILE A 16 -9.59 -1.05 -19.71
CA ILE A 16 -9.66 -0.35 -21.00
C ILE A 16 -8.28 0.05 -21.48
N LEU A 17 -7.42 0.50 -20.56
CA LEU A 17 -6.08 0.96 -20.86
C LEU A 17 -5.12 0.43 -19.81
N TRP A 18 -3.91 0.09 -20.23
CA TRP A 18 -2.87 -0.37 -19.32
C TRP A 18 -1.49 -0.07 -19.88
N VAL A 19 -0.55 0.11 -18.95
CA VAL A 19 0.86 0.41 -19.22
C VAL A 19 1.73 -0.43 -18.27
N PRO A 20 2.75 -1.17 -18.75
CA PRO A 20 3.10 -1.38 -20.16
C PRO A 20 2.06 -2.24 -20.90
N SER A 21 2.03 -2.16 -22.22
CA SER A 21 0.98 -2.79 -23.06
C SER A 21 1.04 -4.33 -23.12
N ASP A 22 2.12 -4.94 -22.63
CA ASP A 22 2.39 -6.38 -22.64
C ASP A 22 1.82 -7.14 -21.42
N LEU A 23 1.03 -6.49 -20.56
CA LEU A 23 0.33 -7.17 -19.46
C LEU A 23 -0.64 -8.24 -20.00
N SER A 24 -0.56 -9.46 -19.45
CA SER A 24 -1.42 -10.57 -19.85
C SER A 24 -2.90 -10.35 -19.48
N GLU A 25 -3.82 -10.87 -20.29
CA GLU A 25 -5.27 -10.81 -20.03
C GLU A 25 -5.67 -11.36 -18.64
N ASP A 26 -5.00 -12.41 -18.15
CA ASP A 26 -5.26 -12.98 -16.82
C ASP A 26 -5.02 -11.96 -15.69
N ILE A 27 -3.94 -11.18 -15.79
CA ILE A 27 -3.64 -10.09 -14.84
C ILE A 27 -4.73 -9.01 -14.92
N LEU A 28 -5.06 -8.56 -16.13
CA LEU A 28 -6.06 -7.51 -16.35
C LEU A 28 -7.42 -7.90 -15.75
N MET A 29 -7.86 -9.14 -15.99
CA MET A 29 -9.13 -9.66 -15.47
C MET A 29 -9.13 -9.77 -13.94
N LYS A 30 -8.06 -10.34 -13.36
CA LYS A 30 -7.94 -10.48 -11.89
C LYS A 30 -7.94 -9.13 -11.18
N VAL A 31 -7.27 -8.13 -11.76
CA VAL A 31 -7.30 -6.76 -11.23
C VAL A 31 -8.67 -6.13 -11.36
N GLY A 32 -9.27 -6.17 -12.55
CA GLY A 32 -10.58 -5.57 -12.78
C GLY A 32 -11.65 -6.10 -11.83
N VAL A 33 -11.75 -7.42 -11.68
CA VAL A 33 -12.73 -8.08 -10.78
C VAL A 33 -12.56 -7.63 -9.33
N LYS A 34 -11.31 -7.54 -8.85
CA LYS A 34 -11.05 -7.18 -7.46
C LYS A 34 -11.36 -5.71 -7.17
N SER A 35 -11.09 -4.81 -8.12
CA SER A 35 -11.41 -3.39 -7.99
C SER A 35 -12.91 -3.14 -7.78
N ILE A 36 -13.79 -3.87 -8.47
CA ILE A 36 -15.26 -3.77 -8.28
C ILE A 36 -15.72 -4.35 -6.94
N THR A 37 -15.18 -5.50 -6.56
CA THR A 37 -15.60 -6.19 -5.33
C THR A 37 -15.45 -5.27 -4.12
N LEU A 38 -14.44 -4.40 -4.13
CA LEU A 38 -14.18 -3.45 -3.05
C LEU A 38 -15.19 -2.29 -3.01
N LEU A 39 -15.54 -1.73 -4.18
CA LEU A 39 -16.52 -0.66 -4.27
C LEU A 39 -17.92 -1.12 -3.87
N THR A 40 -18.30 -2.33 -4.28
CA THR A 40 -19.60 -2.91 -3.97
C THR A 40 -19.72 -3.35 -2.52
N ALA A 41 -18.61 -3.72 -1.87
CA ALA A 41 -18.59 -4.10 -0.45
C ALA A 41 -18.73 -2.92 0.53
N GLU A 42 -18.41 -1.69 0.13
CA GLU A 42 -18.44 -0.50 1.01
C GLU A 42 -19.80 0.25 1.04
N TYR A 43 -20.93 -0.44 0.80
CA TYR A 43 -22.28 0.18 0.78
C TYR A 43 -22.39 1.41 -0.16
N GLY A 44 -21.59 1.46 -1.22
CA GLY A 44 -21.56 2.57 -2.17
C GLY A 44 -20.73 3.78 -1.75
N LEU A 45 -19.92 3.67 -0.69
CA LEU A 45 -18.91 4.70 -0.37
C LEU A 45 -17.62 4.41 -1.13
N ILE A 46 -17.17 5.39 -1.91
CA ILE A 46 -15.90 5.31 -2.62
C ILE A 46 -14.78 5.89 -1.74
N PRO A 47 -13.69 5.13 -1.49
CA PRO A 47 -12.53 5.66 -0.79
C PRO A 47 -11.95 6.88 -1.53
N LYS A 48 -11.84 8.01 -0.82
CA LYS A 48 -11.22 9.24 -1.38
C LYS A 48 -9.70 9.16 -1.47
N THR A 49 -9.08 8.33 -0.64
CA THR A 49 -7.62 8.16 -0.55
C THR A 49 -7.18 6.89 -1.27
N LEU A 50 -5.87 6.75 -1.50
CA LEU A 50 -5.31 5.51 -2.04
C LEU A 50 -5.61 4.30 -1.15
N SER A 51 -5.93 3.19 -1.80
CA SER A 51 -6.17 1.90 -1.16
C SER A 51 -5.12 0.88 -1.61
N ILE A 52 -4.53 0.16 -0.67
CA ILE A 52 -3.52 -0.88 -0.96
C ILE A 52 -4.15 -2.25 -0.81
N ILE A 53 -4.09 -3.05 -1.87
CA ILE A 53 -4.82 -4.30 -2.00
C ILE A 53 -3.90 -5.43 -2.45
N PRO A 54 -3.92 -6.60 -1.78
CA PRO A 54 -3.12 -7.73 -2.21
C PRO A 54 -3.76 -8.47 -3.38
N PHE A 55 -2.93 -9.04 -4.25
CA PHE A 55 -3.29 -9.99 -5.29
C PHE A 55 -2.50 -11.30 -5.09
N PRO A 56 -2.91 -12.16 -4.12
CA PRO A 56 -2.11 -13.33 -3.73
C PRO A 56 -1.84 -14.30 -4.88
N SER A 57 -2.82 -14.52 -5.75
CA SER A 57 -2.68 -15.39 -6.93
C SER A 57 -1.72 -14.86 -8.00
N LEU A 58 -1.26 -13.62 -7.85
CA LEU A 58 -0.28 -12.97 -8.74
C LEU A 58 1.03 -12.66 -8.01
N GLU A 59 1.13 -12.93 -6.71
CA GLU A 59 2.26 -12.49 -5.85
C GLU A 59 2.56 -10.99 -5.99
N MET A 60 1.49 -10.20 -6.11
CA MET A 60 1.56 -8.75 -6.32
C MET A 60 0.65 -7.99 -5.36
N LYS A 61 0.87 -6.69 -5.29
CA LYS A 61 -0.05 -5.73 -4.67
C LYS A 61 -0.45 -4.65 -5.66
N GLY A 62 -1.60 -4.06 -5.39
CA GLY A 62 -2.13 -2.91 -6.11
C GLY A 62 -2.30 -1.71 -5.19
N ILE A 63 -1.84 -0.54 -5.62
CA ILE A 63 -2.30 0.75 -5.13
C ILE A 63 -3.43 1.21 -6.04
N ILE A 64 -4.60 1.46 -5.47
CA ILE A 64 -5.81 1.80 -6.22
C ILE A 64 -6.31 3.18 -5.82
N LYS A 65 -6.60 4.00 -6.84
CA LYS A 65 -7.39 5.22 -6.74
C LYS A 65 -8.72 4.98 -7.45
N PHE A 66 -9.81 5.24 -6.74
CA PHE A 66 -11.15 5.20 -7.32
C PHE A 66 -11.58 6.59 -7.77
N LEU A 67 -12.36 6.60 -8.84
CA LEU A 67 -12.88 7.79 -9.49
C LEU A 67 -14.39 7.61 -9.68
N GLU A 68 -15.11 8.71 -9.57
CA GLU A 68 -16.52 8.80 -9.92
C GLU A 68 -16.76 10.14 -10.61
N PHE A 69 -17.48 10.10 -11.71
CA PHE A 69 -17.80 11.28 -12.50
C PHE A 69 -19.19 11.18 -13.11
N ALA A 70 -19.76 12.33 -13.45
CA ALA A 70 -21.12 12.40 -13.96
C ALA A 70 -21.20 11.83 -15.39
N ASP A 71 -22.06 10.83 -15.59
CA ASP A 71 -22.38 10.28 -16.89
C ASP A 71 -23.90 10.09 -17.05
N LYS A 72 -24.52 11.07 -17.71
CA LYS A 72 -25.97 11.08 -17.96
C LYS A 72 -26.44 9.96 -18.89
N THR A 73 -25.54 9.23 -19.54
CA THR A 73 -25.91 8.12 -20.43
C THR A 73 -26.16 6.82 -19.67
N ARG A 74 -25.72 6.72 -18.42
CA ARG A 74 -25.91 5.54 -17.56
C ARG A 74 -27.08 5.66 -16.59
N ARG A 75 -27.65 4.52 -16.20
CA ARG A 75 -28.69 4.45 -15.16
C ARG A 75 -28.04 4.80 -13.82
N GLY A 76 -28.45 5.91 -13.22
CA GLY A 76 -27.81 6.44 -12.01
C GLY A 76 -27.00 7.72 -12.24
N GLY A 77 -26.71 8.06 -13.50
CA GLY A 77 -26.11 9.35 -13.87
C GLY A 77 -24.63 9.50 -13.54
N VAL A 78 -23.95 8.42 -13.14
CA VAL A 78 -22.54 8.39 -12.76
C VAL A 78 -21.83 7.19 -13.39
N THR A 79 -20.53 7.36 -13.64
CA THR A 79 -19.61 6.29 -14.01
C THR A 79 -18.52 6.19 -12.96
N GLN A 80 -18.19 4.96 -12.58
CA GLN A 80 -17.11 4.65 -11.65
C GLN A 80 -15.95 4.03 -12.39
N SER A 81 -14.73 4.41 -12.02
CA SER A 81 -13.52 3.83 -12.56
C SER A 81 -12.42 3.72 -11.51
N ALA A 82 -11.37 2.99 -11.84
CA ALA A 82 -10.24 2.76 -10.96
C ALA A 82 -8.92 2.82 -11.74
N ILE A 83 -7.94 3.53 -11.18
CA ILE A 83 -6.55 3.48 -11.60
C ILE A 83 -5.81 2.57 -10.62
N THR A 84 -5.21 1.50 -11.12
CA THR A 84 -4.50 0.51 -10.30
C THR A 84 -3.05 0.42 -10.70
N LEU A 85 -2.13 0.81 -9.81
CA LEU A 85 -0.70 0.51 -9.94
C LEU A 85 -0.42 -0.86 -9.33
N LEU A 86 -0.06 -1.82 -10.18
CA LEU A 86 0.47 -3.12 -9.78
C LEU A 86 1.98 -3.09 -9.57
N PHE A 87 2.42 -3.69 -8.47
CA PHE A 87 3.82 -3.90 -8.14
C PHE A 87 4.04 -5.24 -7.42
N ASN A 88 5.26 -5.76 -7.54
CA ASN A 88 5.69 -7.00 -6.88
C ASN A 88 5.92 -6.77 -5.38
N GLU A 89 5.53 -7.72 -4.53
CA GLU A 89 5.71 -7.67 -3.07
C GLU A 89 7.17 -7.46 -2.63
N VAL A 90 8.15 -7.95 -3.42
CA VAL A 90 9.59 -7.72 -3.14
C VAL A 90 9.92 -6.22 -3.11
N ASN A 91 9.16 -5.38 -3.83
CA ASN A 91 9.36 -3.94 -3.89
C ASN A 91 8.52 -3.16 -2.88
N ASP A 92 7.78 -3.83 -2.00
CA ASP A 92 6.83 -3.19 -1.07
C ASP A 92 7.38 -1.91 -0.43
N VAL A 93 8.55 -2.01 0.19
CA VAL A 93 9.13 -0.94 1.00
C VAL A 93 9.29 0.37 0.23
N ILE A 94 9.72 0.33 -1.04
CA ILE A 94 9.96 1.53 -1.83
C ILE A 94 8.65 2.25 -2.19
N PHE A 95 7.58 1.50 -2.46
CA PHE A 95 6.26 2.07 -2.77
C PHE A 95 5.60 2.69 -1.54
N TYR A 96 5.80 2.11 -0.34
CA TYR A 96 5.33 2.72 0.91
C TYR A 96 6.08 4.02 1.22
N LYS A 97 7.40 4.09 0.95
CA LYS A 97 8.18 5.34 1.11
C LYS A 97 7.73 6.44 0.15
N ALA A 98 7.28 6.06 -1.04
CA ALA A 98 6.78 6.99 -2.05
C ALA A 98 5.30 7.37 -1.84
N ILE A 99 4.59 6.87 -0.81
CA ILE A 99 3.12 6.91 -0.78
C ILE A 99 2.54 8.33 -0.84
N GLU A 100 3.20 9.33 -0.24
CA GLU A 100 2.78 10.73 -0.29
C GLU A 100 2.92 11.31 -1.71
N ASP A 101 4.03 11.04 -2.39
CA ASP A 101 4.26 11.43 -3.78
C ASP A 101 3.26 10.72 -4.71
N LEU A 102 3.03 9.43 -4.49
CA LEU A 102 2.04 8.64 -5.23
C LEU A 102 0.64 9.22 -5.03
N GLU A 103 0.25 9.56 -3.81
CA GLU A 103 -1.07 10.13 -3.55
C GLU A 103 -1.27 11.47 -4.30
N ALA A 104 -0.24 12.31 -4.35
CA ALA A 104 -0.27 13.53 -5.16
C ALA A 104 -0.45 13.22 -6.66
N PHE A 105 0.37 12.33 -7.24
CA PHE A 105 0.29 11.98 -8.65
C PHE A 105 -1.05 11.34 -9.04
N PHE A 106 -1.55 10.41 -8.23
CA PHE A 106 -2.83 9.77 -8.48
C PHE A 106 -4.01 10.74 -8.36
N ASN A 107 -3.95 11.71 -7.44
CA ASN A 107 -4.98 12.73 -7.33
C ASN A 107 -5.01 13.63 -8.56
N GLU A 108 -3.85 14.12 -9.00
CA GLU A 108 -3.73 14.94 -10.20
C GLU A 108 -4.24 14.21 -11.45
N SER A 109 -3.78 12.97 -11.68
CA SER A 109 -4.23 12.18 -12.82
C SER A 109 -5.71 11.82 -12.73
N ALA A 110 -6.25 11.60 -11.54
CA ALA A 110 -7.69 11.35 -11.38
C ALA A 110 -8.52 12.58 -11.77
N GLU A 111 -8.13 13.78 -11.34
CA GLU A 111 -8.81 15.02 -11.73
C GLU A 111 -8.75 15.26 -13.24
N ASN A 112 -7.58 15.00 -13.86
CA ASN A 112 -7.41 15.12 -15.31
C ASN A 112 -8.29 14.12 -16.07
N ILE A 113 -8.32 12.86 -15.66
CA ILE A 113 -9.14 11.81 -16.31
C ILE A 113 -10.62 12.14 -16.17
N ILE A 114 -11.10 12.53 -14.99
CA ILE A 114 -12.50 12.94 -14.78
C ILE A 114 -12.87 14.06 -15.76
N ARG A 115 -12.01 15.08 -15.90
CA ARG A 115 -12.26 16.18 -16.84
C ARG A 115 -12.30 15.71 -18.30
N ILE A 116 -11.42 14.78 -18.69
CA ILE A 116 -11.38 14.22 -20.04
C ILE A 116 -12.66 13.43 -20.35
N GLU A 117 -13.13 12.64 -19.38
CA GLU A 117 -14.35 11.83 -19.48
C GLU A 117 -15.62 12.70 -19.55
N GLU A 118 -15.73 13.72 -18.68
CA GLU A 118 -16.87 14.65 -18.68
C GLU A 118 -16.98 15.45 -19.99
N LEU A 119 -15.84 15.80 -20.59
CA LEU A 119 -15.77 16.46 -21.89
C LEU A 119 -15.99 15.51 -23.08
N LYS A 120 -16.14 14.20 -22.82
CA LYS A 120 -16.26 13.14 -23.84
C LYS A 120 -15.16 13.21 -24.89
N THR A 121 -13.95 13.54 -24.44
CA THR A 121 -12.75 13.59 -25.29
C THR A 121 -12.23 12.18 -25.60
N SER A 122 -11.29 12.05 -26.55
CA SER A 122 -10.87 10.72 -27.02
C SER A 122 -10.02 9.95 -25.98
N LYS A 123 -10.14 8.61 -26.02
CA LYS A 123 -9.47 7.68 -25.10
C LYS A 123 -7.94 7.76 -25.18
N GLU A 124 -7.39 8.23 -26.29
CA GLU A 124 -5.96 8.50 -26.45
C GLU A 124 -5.43 9.51 -25.42
N LYS A 125 -6.24 10.49 -25.00
CA LYS A 125 -5.82 11.45 -23.97
C LYS A 125 -5.73 10.81 -22.59
N ILE A 126 -6.65 9.89 -22.27
CA ILE A 126 -6.61 9.10 -21.03
C ILE A 126 -5.35 8.21 -21.04
N TYR A 127 -5.04 7.59 -22.18
CA TYR A 127 -3.82 6.80 -22.32
C TYR A 127 -2.56 7.63 -22.07
N GLN A 128 -2.48 8.84 -22.66
CA GLN A 128 -1.36 9.76 -22.43
C GLN A 128 -1.21 10.16 -20.95
N GLU A 129 -2.33 10.40 -20.26
CA GLU A 129 -2.32 10.69 -18.82
C GLU A 129 -1.80 9.50 -18.00
N ILE A 130 -2.22 8.28 -18.33
CA ILE A 130 -1.76 7.05 -17.66
C ILE A 130 -0.27 6.79 -17.93
N GLU A 131 0.22 7.02 -19.14
CA GLU A 131 1.66 6.95 -19.48
C GLU A 131 2.49 7.97 -18.70
N GLN A 132 1.99 9.20 -18.57
CA GLN A 132 2.64 10.25 -17.79
C GLN A 132 2.69 9.87 -16.31
N LEU A 133 1.57 9.40 -15.74
CA LEU A 133 1.51 8.89 -14.38
C LEU A 133 2.52 7.76 -14.16
N HIS A 134 2.56 6.78 -15.07
CA HIS A 134 3.52 5.67 -15.01
C HIS A 134 4.97 6.15 -15.00
N THR A 135 5.30 7.12 -15.87
CA THR A 135 6.64 7.71 -15.95
C THR A 135 7.01 8.44 -14.66
N ASN A 136 6.11 9.26 -14.11
CA ASN A 136 6.33 9.98 -12.86
C ASN A 136 6.61 9.01 -11.70
N ILE A 137 5.82 7.95 -11.60
CA ILE A 137 5.99 6.91 -10.58
C ILE A 137 7.34 6.21 -10.75
N LEU A 138 7.69 5.75 -11.95
CA LEU A 138 8.97 5.08 -12.19
C LEU A 138 10.15 5.98 -11.82
N ASN A 139 10.12 7.26 -12.23
CA ASN A 139 11.18 8.21 -11.89
C ASN A 139 11.32 8.42 -10.38
N THR A 140 10.20 8.57 -9.66
CA THR A 140 10.24 8.71 -8.19
C THR A 140 10.79 7.45 -7.52
N ILE A 141 10.34 6.27 -7.94
CA ILE A 141 10.82 5.00 -7.40
C ILE A 141 12.32 4.80 -7.69
N GLU A 142 12.77 5.07 -8.91
CA GLU A 142 14.20 4.99 -9.27
C GLU A 142 15.03 6.01 -8.50
N ASN A 143 14.57 7.24 -8.34
CA ASN A 143 15.27 8.24 -7.52
C ASN A 143 15.37 7.81 -6.04
N LEU A 144 14.33 7.19 -5.49
CA LEU A 144 14.37 6.66 -4.14
C LEU A 144 15.33 5.46 -4.04
N ARG A 145 15.34 4.56 -5.03
CA ARG A 145 16.30 3.44 -5.11
C ARG A 145 17.73 3.96 -5.19
N ILE A 146 18.00 4.95 -6.03
CA ILE A 146 19.30 5.59 -6.14
C ILE A 146 19.67 6.25 -4.81
N LYS A 147 18.77 7.01 -4.18
CA LYS A 147 19.05 7.60 -2.86
C LYS A 147 19.36 6.56 -1.80
N GLU A 148 18.68 5.42 -1.79
CA GLU A 148 19.02 4.30 -0.90
C GLU A 148 20.39 3.69 -1.22
N THR A 149 20.72 3.62 -2.51
CA THR A 149 22.01 3.11 -3.01
C THR A 149 23.16 4.09 -2.77
N SER A 150 22.91 5.41 -2.85
CA SER A 150 23.88 6.49 -2.68
C SER A 150 24.03 6.94 -1.23
N GLN A 151 23.01 6.78 -0.39
CA GLN A 151 23.17 6.96 1.06
C GLN A 151 24.12 5.93 1.66
N LEU A 152 24.36 4.79 0.99
CA LEU A 152 25.45 3.87 1.34
C LEU A 152 26.86 4.46 1.12
N GLU A 153 27.03 5.54 0.33
CA GLU A 153 28.33 6.18 0.08
C GLU A 153 28.65 7.36 1.03
N ALA A 154 27.67 7.91 1.76
CA ALA A 154 27.88 9.01 2.72
C ALA A 154 28.23 8.54 4.14
N PHE A 155 28.29 7.23 4.36
CA PHE A 155 28.88 6.61 5.55
C PHE A 155 30.20 5.98 5.13
N PRO A 156 31.31 6.15 5.88
CA PRO A 156 32.58 5.52 5.54
C PRO A 156 32.34 4.02 5.36
N GLU A 157 32.77 3.50 4.21
CA GLU A 157 32.66 2.09 3.87
C GLU A 157 33.03 1.22 5.07
N LYS A 158 32.04 0.55 5.66
CA LYS A 158 32.30 -0.83 6.02
C LYS A 158 32.19 -1.58 4.71
N VAL A 159 33.35 -1.76 4.08
CA VAL A 159 33.58 -2.73 3.03
C VAL A 159 32.68 -3.93 3.31
N ILE A 160 31.63 -4.12 2.50
CA ILE A 160 30.96 -5.41 2.43
C ILE A 160 31.99 -6.30 1.74
N LYS A 161 32.93 -6.81 2.56
CA LYS A 161 33.65 -8.02 2.23
C LYS A 161 32.56 -9.07 2.11
N ASP A 162 32.35 -9.59 0.92
CA ASP A 162 31.62 -10.82 0.60
C ASP A 162 30.51 -11.19 1.60
N THR A 163 29.24 -10.94 1.26
CA THR A 163 28.07 -11.53 1.95
C THR A 163 28.16 -11.51 3.48
N GLU A 164 27.78 -10.42 4.13
CA GLU A 164 27.45 -10.53 5.56
C GLU A 164 26.22 -11.46 5.68
N ILE A 165 26.46 -12.72 6.03
CA ILE A 165 25.42 -13.74 6.17
C ILE A 165 24.44 -13.26 7.24
N ILE A 166 23.27 -12.77 6.81
CA ILE A 166 22.12 -12.61 7.70
C ILE A 166 21.67 -14.03 8.03
N ASN A 167 21.84 -14.42 9.29
CA ASN A 167 21.51 -15.78 9.72
C ASN A 167 19.99 -15.98 9.77
N TYR A 168 19.24 -14.94 10.15
CA TYR A 168 17.78 -14.98 10.26
C TYR A 168 17.15 -13.66 9.87
N GLN A 169 15.97 -13.74 9.24
CA GLN A 169 15.11 -12.60 8.97
C GLN A 169 13.74 -12.84 9.61
N PHE A 170 13.20 -11.84 10.31
CA PHE A 170 11.89 -11.93 10.95
C PHE A 170 11.00 -10.74 10.59
N LYS A 171 9.78 -11.03 10.17
CA LYS A 171 8.71 -10.05 10.02
C LYS A 171 8.05 -9.79 11.36
N VAL A 172 8.08 -8.54 11.83
CA VAL A 172 7.42 -8.09 13.06
C VAL A 172 6.34 -7.08 12.68
N ILE A 173 5.11 -7.30 13.13
CA ILE A 173 4.03 -6.32 12.96
C ILE A 173 3.82 -5.54 14.26
N VAL A 174 3.52 -4.24 14.15
CA VAL A 174 3.21 -3.37 15.29
C VAL A 174 1.77 -2.88 15.13
N CYS A 175 0.95 -3.12 16.14
CA CYS A 175 -0.50 -2.94 16.10
C CYS A 175 -0.99 -2.22 17.37
N GLY A 176 -2.09 -1.48 17.25
CA GLY A 176 -2.64 -0.67 18.34
C GLY A 176 -3.35 0.57 17.81
N ASP A 177 -4.12 1.23 18.67
CA ASP A 177 -4.94 2.38 18.31
C ASP A 177 -4.11 3.57 17.74
N PRO A 178 -4.73 4.53 17.04
CA PRO A 178 -4.04 5.74 16.61
C PRO A 178 -3.42 6.48 17.81
N MET A 179 -2.32 7.21 17.57
CA MET A 179 -1.64 8.05 18.57
C MET A 179 -1.02 7.34 19.78
N VAL A 180 -1.08 6.00 19.89
CA VAL A 180 -0.45 5.25 21.00
C VAL A 180 1.08 5.19 20.95
N GLY A 181 1.72 5.83 19.96
CA GLY A 181 3.18 5.92 19.85
C GLY A 181 3.88 4.80 19.08
N LYS A 182 3.16 3.99 18.28
CA LYS A 182 3.74 2.91 17.45
C LYS A 182 4.93 3.39 16.61
N THR A 183 4.71 4.40 15.76
CA THR A 183 5.73 5.00 14.89
C THR A 183 6.90 5.57 15.69
N SER A 184 6.61 6.19 16.84
CA SER A 184 7.65 6.75 17.73
C SER A 184 8.54 5.67 18.34
N ILE A 185 7.98 4.53 18.75
CA ILE A 185 8.73 3.38 19.27
C ILE A 185 9.61 2.80 18.18
N ILE A 186 9.06 2.61 16.98
CA ILE A 186 9.80 2.07 15.83
C ILE A 186 10.97 3.00 15.49
N LEU A 187 10.71 4.30 15.32
CA LEU A 187 11.74 5.29 15.02
C LEU A 187 12.84 5.36 16.08
N ARG A 188 12.46 5.25 17.36
CA ARG A 188 13.43 5.20 18.47
C ARG A 188 14.29 3.95 18.37
N PHE A 189 13.71 2.80 18.05
CA PHE A 189 14.42 1.54 17.94
C PHE A 189 15.35 1.47 16.71
N THR A 190 14.87 1.94 15.56
CA THR A 190 15.60 1.85 14.29
C THR A 190 16.69 2.93 14.19
N ASN A 191 16.35 4.18 14.51
CA ASN A 191 17.17 5.36 14.23
C ASN A 191 17.66 6.11 15.49
N ASN A 192 17.32 5.63 16.70
CA ASN A 192 17.57 6.35 17.96
C ASN A 192 17.06 7.81 17.93
N ALA A 193 15.93 8.04 17.25
CA ALA A 193 15.34 9.36 17.04
C ALA A 193 13.92 9.45 17.64
N PHE A 194 13.43 10.67 17.81
CA PHE A 194 12.06 10.93 18.22
C PHE A 194 11.56 12.22 17.57
N ASN A 195 10.40 12.16 16.91
CA ASN A 195 9.75 13.31 16.33
C ASN A 195 8.58 13.75 17.22
N ARG A 196 8.52 15.05 17.56
CA ARG A 196 7.43 15.65 18.36
C ARG A 196 6.19 15.98 17.53
N SER A 197 6.34 16.10 16.21
CA SER A 197 5.22 16.35 15.30
C SER A 197 4.53 15.03 14.97
N TYR A 198 3.22 14.95 15.23
CA TYR A 198 2.41 13.79 14.91
C TYR A 198 1.94 13.87 13.45
N TYR A 199 2.28 12.84 12.67
CA TYR A 199 1.69 12.56 11.37
C TYR A 199 0.95 11.22 11.48
N SER A 200 -0.32 11.17 11.07
CA SER A 200 -1.08 9.91 11.12
C SER A 200 -0.51 8.92 10.11
N SER A 201 -0.13 7.72 10.55
CA SER A 201 0.23 6.65 9.60
C SER A 201 -0.98 6.33 8.72
N ILE A 202 -0.84 6.56 7.41
CA ILE A 202 -1.78 6.14 6.37
C ILE A 202 -1.30 4.78 5.87
N GLY A 203 -2.14 3.74 5.94
CA GLY A 203 -1.75 2.39 5.50
C GLY A 203 -0.75 1.70 6.43
N VAL A 204 0.41 1.28 5.90
CA VAL A 204 1.46 0.57 6.66
C VAL A 204 2.82 1.18 6.35
N ASN A 205 3.60 1.52 7.38
CA ASN A 205 5.00 1.91 7.20
C ASN A 205 5.91 0.72 7.50
N VAL A 206 6.91 0.48 6.64
CA VAL A 206 7.88 -0.61 6.84
C VAL A 206 9.24 -0.01 7.18
N SER A 207 9.91 -0.58 8.19
CA SER A 207 11.27 -0.20 8.61
C SER A 207 12.07 -1.47 8.90
N ASP A 208 13.39 -1.44 8.72
CA ASP A 208 14.24 -2.57 9.03
C ASP A 208 15.31 -2.24 10.08
N LYS A 209 15.78 -3.28 10.77
CA LYS A 209 16.88 -3.18 11.73
C LYS A 209 17.67 -4.49 11.75
N VAL A 210 18.97 -4.40 11.45
CA VAL A 210 19.90 -5.50 11.71
C VAL A 210 20.39 -5.42 13.15
N LEU A 211 20.27 -6.54 13.85
CA LEU A 211 20.76 -6.76 15.19
C LEU A 211 21.86 -7.82 15.15
N GLN A 212 22.88 -7.63 15.98
CA GLN A 212 23.84 -8.67 16.27
C GLN A 212 23.58 -9.16 17.69
N ILE A 213 23.16 -10.42 17.81
CA ILE A 213 22.97 -11.08 19.10
C ILE A 213 23.96 -12.23 19.15
N ASN A 214 24.98 -12.10 20.00
CA ASN A 214 26.17 -12.95 19.99
C ASN A 214 26.84 -12.90 18.59
N ASP A 215 27.08 -14.05 17.98
CA ASP A 215 27.64 -14.18 16.63
C ASP A 215 26.58 -14.36 15.54
N ILE A 216 25.30 -14.14 15.88
CA ILE A 216 24.16 -14.30 14.97
C ILE A 216 23.66 -12.92 14.55
N LYS A 217 23.61 -12.69 13.23
CA LYS A 217 23.01 -11.50 12.61
C LYS A 217 21.55 -11.77 12.30
N ILE A 218 20.68 -10.94 12.84
CA ILE A 218 19.24 -11.03 12.70
C ILE A 218 18.73 -9.74 12.06
N GLN A 219 17.98 -9.85 10.97
CA GLN A 219 17.29 -8.71 10.38
C GLN A 219 15.81 -8.74 10.79
N LEU A 220 15.36 -7.66 11.42
CA LEU A 220 13.94 -7.43 11.67
C LEU A 220 13.35 -6.57 10.57
N ILE A 221 12.26 -7.01 9.96
CA ILE A 221 11.41 -6.21 9.06
C ILE A 221 10.14 -5.85 9.83
N ILE A 222 10.03 -4.58 10.21
CA ILE A 222 9.03 -4.05 11.13
C ILE A 222 7.93 -3.32 10.35
N TRP A 223 6.69 -3.74 10.54
CA TRP A 223 5.50 -3.22 9.86
C TRP A 223 4.65 -2.41 10.86
N ASP A 224 4.68 -1.08 10.77
CA ASP A 224 3.81 -0.16 11.51
C ASP A 224 2.42 -0.12 10.86
N VAL A 225 1.47 -0.89 11.40
CA VAL A 225 0.12 -0.98 10.84
C VAL A 225 -0.73 0.18 11.34
N ALA A 226 -1.37 0.93 10.42
CA ALA A 226 -2.23 2.05 10.79
C ALA A 226 -3.31 1.63 11.80
N GLY A 227 -3.41 2.40 12.88
CA GLY A 227 -4.33 2.15 13.99
C GLY A 227 -5.79 2.52 13.70
N GLN A 228 -6.08 3.22 12.61
CA GLN A 228 -7.44 3.75 12.38
C GLN A 228 -8.41 2.62 12.04
N SER A 229 -9.62 2.67 12.62
CA SER A 229 -10.68 1.67 12.42
C SER A 229 -11.13 1.57 10.97
N LYS A 230 -11.08 2.67 10.20
CA LYS A 230 -11.36 2.70 8.76
C LYS A 230 -10.46 1.79 7.92
N PHE A 231 -9.29 1.41 8.44
CA PHE A 231 -8.39 0.48 7.75
C PHE A 231 -8.59 -0.98 8.19
N LYS A 232 -9.54 -1.29 9.08
CA LYS A 232 -9.72 -2.64 9.63
C LYS A 232 -9.89 -3.72 8.55
N ILE A 233 -10.63 -3.43 7.49
CA ILE A 233 -10.87 -4.36 6.37
C ILE A 233 -9.58 -4.66 5.59
N ILE A 234 -8.66 -3.69 5.50
CA ILE A 234 -7.41 -3.84 4.74
C ILE A 234 -6.24 -4.38 5.57
N ARG A 235 -6.42 -4.61 6.88
CA ARG A 235 -5.30 -4.99 7.77
C ARG A 235 -4.94 -6.47 7.74
N ALA A 236 -5.92 -7.34 7.52
CA ALA A 236 -5.74 -8.79 7.59
C ALA A 236 -4.57 -9.32 6.72
N PRO A 237 -4.36 -8.84 5.48
CA PRO A 237 -3.22 -9.26 4.66
C PRO A 237 -1.86 -8.92 5.27
N PHE A 238 -1.75 -7.83 6.04
CA PHE A 238 -0.47 -7.43 6.65
C PHE A 238 -0.02 -8.38 7.76
N TYR A 239 -0.95 -9.12 8.37
CA TYR A 239 -0.67 -10.08 9.42
C TYR A 239 -0.07 -11.38 8.89
N LYS A 240 -0.31 -11.72 7.60
CA LYS A 240 0.18 -12.97 7.00
C LYS A 240 1.72 -13.02 7.04
N GLY A 241 2.26 -14.16 7.47
CA GLY A 241 3.70 -14.40 7.55
C GLY A 241 4.43 -13.62 8.65
N ALA A 242 3.73 -12.98 9.58
CA ALA A 242 4.36 -12.33 10.72
C ALA A 242 4.98 -13.37 11.67
N ASN A 243 6.25 -13.20 12.01
CA ASN A 243 6.95 -14.01 13.01
C ASN A 243 6.73 -13.49 14.44
N GLY A 244 6.42 -12.20 14.57
CA GLY A 244 6.16 -11.55 15.86
C GLY A 244 5.17 -10.39 15.75
N VAL A 245 4.49 -10.12 16.87
CA VAL A 245 3.49 -9.06 17.00
C VAL A 245 3.80 -8.21 18.23
N LEU A 246 3.85 -6.89 18.06
CA LEU A 246 3.89 -5.93 19.14
C LEU A 246 2.54 -5.21 19.25
N LEU A 247 1.83 -5.41 20.37
CA LEU A 247 0.60 -4.72 20.69
C LEU A 247 0.90 -3.51 21.58
N VAL A 248 0.59 -2.31 21.11
CA VAL A 248 0.94 -1.04 21.76
C VAL A 248 -0.32 -0.31 22.19
N PHE A 249 -0.31 0.18 23.43
CA PHE A 249 -1.34 1.07 23.97
C PHE A 249 -0.68 2.22 24.74
N ASP A 250 -1.47 3.25 25.02
CA ASP A 250 -1.05 4.43 25.78
C ASP A 250 -1.61 4.35 27.21
N LEU A 251 -0.71 4.41 28.20
CA LEU A 251 -1.06 4.40 29.63
C LEU A 251 -1.93 5.59 30.04
N THR A 252 -1.85 6.71 29.33
CA THR A 252 -2.68 7.91 29.57
C THR A 252 -4.08 7.79 28.96
N ASN A 253 -4.30 6.79 28.10
CA ASN A 253 -5.58 6.54 27.45
C ASN A 253 -6.08 5.11 27.71
N PRO A 254 -6.86 4.88 28.78
CA PRO A 254 -7.38 3.56 29.14
C PRO A 254 -8.20 2.87 28.03
N LYS A 255 -8.83 3.64 27.13
CA LYS A 255 -9.55 3.07 25.99
C LYS A 255 -8.61 2.30 25.06
N SER A 256 -7.41 2.83 24.82
CA SER A 256 -6.41 2.17 23.98
C SER A 256 -5.97 0.81 24.53
N PHE A 257 -5.93 0.65 25.85
CA PHE A 257 -5.70 -0.65 26.50
C PHE A 257 -6.87 -1.60 26.29
N SER A 258 -8.11 -1.13 26.47
CA SER A 258 -9.30 -1.96 26.23
C SER A 258 -9.40 -2.46 24.78
N SER A 259 -8.92 -1.66 23.81
CA SER A 259 -8.88 -2.01 22.39
C SER A 259 -7.89 -3.15 22.07
N ILE A 260 -6.89 -3.42 22.92
CA ILE A 260 -5.87 -4.46 22.67
C ILE A 260 -6.50 -5.83 22.44
N LYS A 261 -7.57 -6.18 23.17
CA LYS A 261 -8.28 -7.45 22.96
C LYS A 261 -8.85 -7.54 21.54
N THR A 262 -9.44 -6.46 21.05
CA THR A 262 -9.95 -6.38 19.68
C THR A 262 -8.85 -6.57 18.65
N TRP A 263 -7.68 -5.93 18.86
CA TRP A 263 -6.51 -6.09 17.98
C TRP A 263 -5.98 -7.52 17.97
N TYR A 264 -5.87 -8.14 19.14
CA TYR A 264 -5.47 -9.54 19.28
C TYR A 264 -6.43 -10.48 18.53
N ASP A 265 -7.74 -10.31 18.72
CA ASP A 265 -8.75 -11.12 18.06
C ASP A 265 -8.73 -10.93 16.53
N ASP A 266 -8.48 -9.71 16.04
CA ASP A 266 -8.35 -9.38 14.61
C ASP A 266 -7.17 -10.12 13.96
N ILE A 267 -6.00 -10.05 14.63
CA ILE A 267 -4.78 -10.73 14.17
C ILE A 267 -4.96 -12.24 14.21
N ARG A 268 -5.48 -12.78 15.31
CA ARG A 268 -5.67 -14.23 15.49
C ARG A 268 -6.62 -14.81 14.45
N LYS A 269 -7.72 -14.13 14.15
CA LYS A 269 -8.65 -14.55 13.09
C LYS A 269 -7.96 -14.60 11.73
N SER A 270 -7.14 -13.59 11.43
CA SER A 270 -6.46 -13.47 10.14
C SER A 270 -5.29 -14.44 9.95
N THR A 271 -4.70 -14.96 11.04
CA THR A 271 -3.56 -15.89 11.00
C THR A 271 -3.93 -17.36 11.21
N MET A 272 -5.15 -17.65 11.71
CA MET A 272 -5.63 -19.02 11.95
C MET A 272 -6.60 -19.55 10.88
N ASP A 273 -6.94 -18.77 9.85
CA ASP A 273 -7.85 -19.22 8.78
C ASP A 273 -7.11 -20.10 7.76
N PRO A 274 -7.42 -21.41 7.62
CA PRO A 274 -6.71 -22.32 6.72
C PRO A 274 -6.93 -22.02 5.24
N LEU A 275 -7.90 -21.17 4.89
CA LEU A 275 -8.29 -20.85 3.51
C LEU A 275 -7.40 -19.81 2.84
N ILE A 276 -6.40 -19.26 3.54
CA ILE A 276 -5.41 -18.31 3.01
C ILE A 276 -3.99 -18.91 3.07
N GLY A 277 -3.89 -20.25 3.13
CA GLY A 277 -2.64 -21.00 3.00
C GLY A 277 -2.25 -21.19 1.55
#